data_AF-A0A2D7YRE3-F1
#
_entry.id   AF-A0A2D7YRE3-F1
#
_cell.length_a   1.000
_cell.length_b   1.000
_cell.length_c   1.000
_cell.angle_alpha   90.00
_cell.angle_beta   90.00
_cell.angle_gamma   90.00
#
_symmetry.space_group_name_H-M   'P 1'
#
loop_
_entity.id
_entity.type
_entity.pdbx_description
1 polymer ?
#
loop_
_entity_poly.entity_id
_entity_poly.type
_entity_poly.pdbx_seq_one_letter_code
_entity_poly.pdbx_strand_id
1 'polypeptide(L)'
;MDLATKMIHLMGLTVRDEHNPDGDVDIQFTGLRPGEKLYEELLIGGEVSGTRHPRIMRASELSMKSGDLKTLLKALDNARVDYNADAARQLLIDAPTGFAPTSELVDALSCRRKSDGLLRVVDIKH
;
A
#
# COMPACT_ATOMS: atom_id res chain seq x y z
N MET A 1 0.66 -15.75 8.40
CA MET A 1 -0.27 -16.77 8.91
C MET A 1 -0.43 -16.64 10.41
N ASP A 2 0.66 -16.72 11.18
CA ASP A 2 0.65 -16.72 12.66
C ASP A 2 -0.16 -15.60 13.31
N LEU A 3 -0.09 -14.38 12.77
CA LEU A 3 -0.85 -13.25 13.32
C LEU A 3 -2.36 -13.47 13.16
N ALA A 4 -2.82 -13.86 11.98
CA ALA A 4 -4.24 -14.11 11.72
C ALA A 4 -4.78 -15.23 12.60
N THR A 5 -4.03 -16.34 12.71
CA THR A 5 -4.35 -17.46 13.60
C THR A 5 -4.41 -17.01 15.07
N LYS A 6 -3.43 -16.22 15.54
CA LYS A 6 -3.45 -15.66 16.90
C LYS A 6 -4.66 -14.77 17.14
N MET A 7 -5.01 -13.92 16.17
CA MET A 7 -6.18 -13.04 16.29
C MET A 7 -7.48 -13.84 16.39
N ILE A 8 -7.65 -14.89 15.58
CA ILE A 8 -8.83 -15.78 15.63
C ILE A 8 -8.95 -16.41 17.04
N HIS A 9 -7.85 -16.98 17.56
CA HIS A 9 -7.85 -17.57 18.90
C HIS A 9 -8.08 -16.56 20.02
N LEU A 10 -7.54 -15.33 19.91
CA LEU A 10 -7.76 -14.27 20.89
C LEU A 10 -9.22 -13.81 20.94
N MET A 11 -9.96 -13.99 19.85
CA MET A 11 -11.40 -13.73 19.78
C MET A 11 -12.25 -14.91 20.28
N GLY A 12 -11.62 -16.00 20.76
CA GLY A 12 -12.30 -17.21 21.23
C GLY A 12 -12.86 -18.07 20.09
N LEU A 13 -12.45 -17.82 18.85
CA LEU A 13 -12.86 -18.57 17.66
C LEU A 13 -11.80 -19.60 17.28
N THR A 14 -12.20 -20.59 16.49
CA THR A 14 -11.34 -21.65 15.98
C THR A 14 -11.05 -21.47 14.49
N VAL A 15 -9.82 -21.81 14.08
CA VAL A 15 -9.45 -21.83 12.66
C VAL A 15 -10.07 -23.06 12.02
N ARG A 16 -10.65 -22.87 10.83
CA ARG A 16 -11.13 -23.94 9.97
C ARG A 16 -10.01 -24.40 9.04
N ASP A 17 -9.64 -25.67 9.14
CA ASP A 17 -8.61 -26.31 8.31
C ASP A 17 -8.89 -27.81 8.09
N GLU A 18 -7.96 -28.53 7.46
CA GLU A 18 -8.11 -29.97 7.17
C GLU A 18 -8.23 -30.84 8.42
N HIS A 19 -7.74 -30.38 9.58
CA HIS A 19 -7.79 -31.08 10.86
C HIS A 19 -8.97 -30.64 11.73
N ASN A 20 -9.51 -29.44 11.49
CA ASN A 20 -10.68 -28.88 12.14
C ASN A 20 -11.67 -28.32 11.10
N PRO A 21 -12.39 -29.19 10.36
CA PRO A 21 -13.29 -28.77 9.28
C PRO A 21 -14.51 -27.98 9.77
N ASP A 22 -14.87 -28.15 11.05
CA ASP A 22 -15.99 -27.46 11.70
C ASP A 22 -15.58 -26.14 12.37
N GLY A 23 -14.36 -25.66 12.11
CA GLY A 23 -13.88 -24.39 12.67
C GLY A 23 -14.68 -23.16 12.23
N ASP A 24 -14.65 -22.12 13.06
CA ASP A 24 -15.47 -20.91 12.87
C ASP A 24 -14.99 -20.03 11.71
N VAL A 25 -13.67 -19.94 11.50
CA VAL A 25 -13.05 -18.97 10.58
C VAL A 25 -12.05 -19.62 9.64
N ASP A 26 -12.29 -19.46 8.34
CA ASP A 26 -11.41 -19.91 7.26
C ASP A 26 -10.36 -18.84 6.90
N ILE A 27 -9.16 -19.28 6.52
CA ILE A 27 -8.07 -18.39 6.11
C ILE A 27 -7.77 -18.62 4.62
N GLN A 28 -8.07 -17.61 3.80
CA GLN A 28 -7.82 -17.65 2.37
C GLN A 28 -6.73 -16.65 1.98
N PHE A 29 -5.76 -17.12 1.19
CA PHE A 29 -4.71 -16.27 0.65
C PHE A 29 -5.18 -15.64 -0.66
N THR A 30 -5.37 -14.32 -0.66
CA THR A 30 -5.80 -13.55 -1.84
C THR A 30 -4.63 -13.05 -2.70
N GLY A 31 -3.39 -13.35 -2.31
CA GLY A 31 -2.18 -12.76 -2.91
C GLY A 31 -1.93 -11.31 -2.46
N LEU A 32 -0.84 -10.74 -2.97
CA LEU A 32 -0.46 -9.35 -2.73
C LEU A 32 -1.23 -8.41 -3.66
N ARG A 33 -1.64 -7.25 -3.15
CA ARG A 33 -2.22 -6.18 -3.96
C ARG A 33 -1.13 -5.50 -4.81
N PRO A 34 -1.49 -4.89 -5.95
CA PRO A 34 -0.53 -4.13 -6.75
C PRO A 34 0.17 -3.05 -5.92
N GLY A 35 1.50 -3.08 -5.92
CA GLY A 35 2.33 -2.17 -5.14
C GLY A 35 2.63 -2.61 -3.70
N GLU A 36 2.07 -3.73 -3.23
CA GLU A 36 2.45 -4.30 -1.93
C GLU A 36 3.76 -5.07 -2.01
N LYS A 37 4.60 -4.91 -0.98
CA LYS A 37 5.83 -5.71 -0.78
C LYS A 37 5.54 -6.85 0.20
N LEU A 38 6.11 -8.02 -0.07
CA LEU A 38 6.03 -9.17 0.85
C LEU A 38 6.87 -8.96 2.12
N TYR A 39 7.96 -8.20 1.98
CA TYR A 39 8.89 -7.88 3.05
C TYR A 39 9.20 -6.39 3.01
N GLU A 40 9.17 -5.76 4.18
CA GLU A 40 9.64 -4.39 4.37
C GLU A 40 11.17 -4.35 4.46
N GLU A 41 11.75 -3.20 4.12
CA GLU A 41 13.18 -2.97 4.24
C GLU A 41 13.57 -2.74 5.71
N LEU A 42 14.73 -3.29 6.13
CA LEU A 42 15.22 -3.08 7.49
C LEU A 42 15.73 -1.64 7.66
N LEU A 43 15.16 -0.91 8.61
CA LEU A 43 15.53 0.48 8.95
C LEU A 43 16.98 0.65 9.46
N ILE A 44 17.73 -0.44 9.64
CA ILE A 44 19.10 -0.45 10.19
C ILE A 44 20.16 -0.61 9.08
N GLY A 45 19.76 -0.62 7.80
CA GLY A 45 20.66 -0.93 6.68
C GLY A 45 21.55 0.22 6.18
N GLY A 46 21.25 1.48 6.54
CA GLY A 46 21.96 2.68 6.04
C GLY A 46 23.00 3.28 7.01
N GLU A 47 23.39 4.53 6.76
CA GLU A 47 24.17 5.32 7.72
C GLU A 47 23.35 5.59 8.99
N VAL A 48 23.47 4.71 9.98
CA VAL A 48 22.81 4.85 11.27
C VAL A 48 23.81 5.23 12.36
N SER A 49 23.46 6.23 13.16
CA SER A 49 24.24 6.66 14.32
C SER A 49 23.50 6.33 15.62
N GLY A 50 24.25 5.90 16.64
CA GLY A 50 23.69 5.62 17.95
C GLY A 50 23.17 6.88 18.64
N THR A 51 22.17 6.72 19.50
CA THR A 51 21.78 7.75 20.47
C THR A 51 22.21 7.34 21.88
N ARG A 52 21.88 8.17 22.88
CA ARG A 52 22.09 7.82 24.29
C ARG A 52 21.33 6.58 24.74
N HIS A 53 20.19 6.26 24.09
CA HIS A 53 19.40 5.10 24.46
C HIS A 53 19.70 3.92 23.51
N PRO A 54 20.01 2.71 24.03
CA PRO A 54 20.51 1.59 23.22
C PRO A 54 19.52 1.05 22.18
N ARG A 55 18.22 1.32 22.36
CA ARG A 55 17.16 0.94 21.38
C ARG A 55 16.71 2.07 20.46
N ILE A 56 17.39 3.23 20.48
CA ILE A 56 17.07 4.37 19.61
C ILE A 56 18.28 4.69 18.76
N MET A 57 18.11 4.59 17.45
CA MET A 57 19.13 4.89 16.45
C MET A 57 18.64 6.06 15.57
N ARG A 58 19.56 6.84 15.02
CA ARG A 58 19.28 7.93 14.07
C ARG A 58 19.70 7.50 12.68
N ALA A 59 18.78 7.53 11.72
CA ALA A 59 19.09 7.37 10.30
C ALA A 59 19.61 8.70 9.72
N SER A 60 20.66 8.63 8.92
CA SER A 60 21.11 9.70 8.05
C SER A 60 20.52 9.45 6.66
N GLU A 61 19.57 10.27 6.26
CA GLU A 61 18.86 10.14 4.98
C GLU A 61 19.16 11.31 4.05
N LEU A 62 19.03 11.07 2.75
CA LEU A 62 19.11 12.12 1.75
C LEU A 62 17.97 13.12 1.96
N SER A 63 18.33 14.40 2.09
CA SER A 63 17.35 15.49 2.24
C SER A 63 17.32 16.38 0.99
N MET A 64 16.12 16.74 0.55
CA MET A 64 15.93 17.72 -0.52
C MET A 64 15.98 19.16 0.03
N LYS A 65 16.52 20.10 -0.76
CA LYS A 65 16.46 21.52 -0.40
C LYS A 65 15.01 22.01 -0.38
N SER A 66 14.69 22.90 0.56
CA SER A 66 13.32 23.42 0.72
C SER A 66 12.73 24.06 -0.55
N GLY A 67 13.56 24.73 -1.36
CA GLY A 67 13.12 25.34 -2.63
C GLY A 67 12.70 24.30 -3.68
N ASP A 68 13.51 23.24 -3.82
CA ASP A 68 13.25 22.14 -4.76
C ASP A 68 12.00 21.37 -4.31
N LEU A 69 11.85 21.14 -3.00
CA LEU A 69 10.68 20.48 -2.42
C LEU A 69 9.39 21.27 -2.68
N LYS A 70 9.40 22.59 -2.48
CA LYS A 70 8.24 23.45 -2.77
C LYS A 70 7.86 23.40 -4.24
N THR A 71 8.85 23.36 -5.13
CA THR A 71 8.63 23.26 -6.57
C THR A 71 7.99 21.91 -6.93
N LEU A 72 8.52 20.82 -6.39
CA LEU A 72 7.96 19.47 -6.57
C LEU A 72 6.52 19.38 -6.06
N LEU A 73 6.25 19.88 -4.85
CA LEU A 73 4.90 19.87 -4.27
C LEU A 73 3.90 20.67 -5.12
N LYS A 74 4.31 21.81 -5.66
CA LYS A 74 3.47 22.60 -6.57
C LYS A 74 3.19 21.84 -7.87
N ALA A 75 4.19 21.16 -8.43
CA ALA A 75 4.01 20.33 -9.62
C ALA A 75 3.06 19.14 -9.36
N LEU A 76 3.16 18.51 -8.19
CA LEU A 76 2.25 17.44 -7.77
C LEU A 76 0.81 17.94 -7.59
N ASP A 77 0.62 19.12 -7.01
CA ASP A 77 -0.72 19.70 -6.83
C ASP A 77 -1.36 20.07 -8.18
N ASN A 78 -0.57 20.58 -9.14
CA ASN A 78 -1.04 20.79 -10.51
C ASN A 78 -1.46 19.46 -11.17
N ALA A 79 -0.62 18.43 -11.09
CA ALA A 79 -0.94 17.10 -11.64
C ALA A 79 -2.21 16.50 -11.01
N ARG A 80 -2.43 16.76 -9.71
CA ARG A 80 -3.67 16.39 -9.01
C ARG A 80 -4.88 17.13 -9.56
N VAL A 81 -4.80 18.45 -9.72
CA VAL A 81 -5.90 19.28 -10.28
C VAL A 81 -6.26 18.81 -11.68
N ASP A 82 -5.27 18.44 -12.47
CA ASP A 82 -5.45 17.95 -13.84
C ASP A 82 -5.83 16.45 -13.90
N TYR A 83 -6.01 15.78 -12.75
CA TYR A 83 -6.24 14.33 -12.64
C TYR A 83 -5.21 13.47 -13.41
N ASN A 84 -3.98 13.96 -13.54
CA ASN A 84 -2.92 13.32 -14.30
C ASN A 84 -2.04 12.46 -13.38
N ALA A 85 -2.50 11.22 -13.17
CA ALA A 85 -1.83 10.27 -12.30
C ALA A 85 -0.45 9.83 -12.84
N ASP A 86 -0.28 9.77 -14.16
CA ASP A 86 0.99 9.44 -14.80
C ASP A 86 2.04 10.53 -14.55
N ALA A 87 1.67 11.80 -14.69
CA ALA A 87 2.55 12.92 -14.38
C ALA A 87 2.94 12.95 -12.90
N ALA A 88 1.98 12.71 -11.99
CA ALA A 88 2.26 12.61 -10.56
C ALA A 88 3.23 11.47 -10.24
N ARG A 89 3.04 10.31 -10.88
CA ARG A 89 3.93 9.16 -10.74
C ARG A 89 5.34 9.48 -11.24
N GLN A 90 5.47 10.12 -12.40
CA GLN A 90 6.78 10.49 -12.95
C GLN A 90 7.51 11.48 -12.04
N LEU A 91 6.81 12.48 -11.51
CA LEU A 91 7.38 13.44 -10.55
C LEU A 91 7.95 12.75 -9.30
N LEU A 92 7.32 11.67 -8.83
CA LEU A 92 7.82 10.90 -7.69
C LEU A 92 9.05 10.05 -8.02
N ILE A 93 9.11 9.49 -9.23
CA ILE A 93 10.26 8.71 -9.73
C ILE A 93 11.48 9.61 -9.90
N ASP A 94 11.28 10.81 -10.47
CA ASP A 94 12.37 11.75 -10.75
C ASP A 94 12.91 12.41 -9.46
N ALA A 95 12.09 12.43 -8.40
CA ALA A 95 12.49 12.95 -7.12
C ALA A 95 13.41 11.95 -6.37
N PRO A 96 14.42 12.42 -5.60
CA PRO A 96 15.29 11.60 -4.77
C PRO A 96 14.56 11.07 -3.52
N THR A 97 13.42 10.41 -3.71
CA THR A 97 12.56 9.86 -2.66
C THR A 97 12.77 8.36 -2.46
N GLY A 98 13.53 7.70 -3.34
CA GLY A 98 13.67 6.24 -3.35
C GLY A 98 12.41 5.52 -3.86
N PHE A 99 11.45 6.25 -4.44
CA PHE A 99 10.23 5.66 -4.98
C PHE A 99 10.51 4.82 -6.23
N ALA A 100 10.44 3.50 -6.07
CA ALA A 100 10.56 2.52 -7.15
C ALA A 100 9.23 1.76 -7.31
N PRO A 101 8.35 2.18 -8.22
CA PRO A 101 7.04 1.56 -8.36
C PRO A 101 7.17 0.14 -8.92
N THR A 102 6.67 -0.84 -8.18
CA THR A 102 6.74 -2.27 -8.54
C THR A 102 5.55 -2.74 -9.39
N SER A 103 4.53 -1.89 -9.57
CA SER A 103 3.34 -2.20 -10.37
C SER A 103 3.01 -1.10 -11.36
N GLU A 104 2.17 -1.40 -12.33
CA GLU A 104 1.50 -0.40 -13.15
C GLU A 104 0.62 0.51 -12.30
N LEU A 105 0.15 1.62 -12.88
CA LEU A 105 -0.71 2.57 -12.19
C LEU A 105 -2.09 1.93 -12.05
N VAL A 106 -2.39 1.46 -10.84
CA VAL A 106 -3.67 0.85 -10.50
C VAL A 106 -4.48 1.86 -9.69
N ASP A 107 -5.35 2.61 -10.37
CA ASP A 107 -6.31 3.49 -9.69
C ASP A 107 -7.57 2.71 -9.31
N ALA A 108 -7.72 2.38 -8.02
CA ALA A 108 -8.90 1.70 -7.49
C ALA A 108 -10.20 2.54 -7.61
N LEU A 109 -10.10 3.86 -7.79
CA LEU A 109 -11.25 4.74 -8.09
C LEU A 109 -11.62 4.67 -9.59
N SER A 110 -10.66 4.46 -10.49
CA SER A 110 -10.90 4.20 -11.92
C SER A 110 -11.57 2.84 -12.18
N CYS A 111 -11.19 1.80 -11.43
CA CYS A 111 -11.77 0.47 -11.57
C CYS A 111 -13.25 0.43 -11.16
N ARG A 112 -13.66 1.22 -10.16
CA ARG A 112 -15.06 1.35 -9.75
C ARG A 112 -15.95 1.97 -10.84
N ARG A 113 -15.42 2.86 -11.68
CA ARG A 113 -16.17 3.46 -12.80
C ARG A 113 -16.29 2.53 -14.01
N LYS A 114 -15.32 1.65 -14.26
CA LYS A 114 -15.42 0.67 -15.37
C LYS A 114 -16.43 -0.44 -15.09
N SER A 115 -16.69 -0.77 -13.82
CA SER A 115 -17.71 -1.75 -13.42
C SER A 115 -19.15 -1.21 -13.41
N ASP A 116 -19.35 0.10 -13.23
CA ASP A 116 -20.69 0.72 -13.22
C ASP A 116 -21.30 0.94 -14.62
N GLY A 117 -20.54 0.67 -15.68
CA GLY A 117 -21.03 0.73 -17.07
C GLY A 117 -21.71 -0.54 -17.59
N LEU A 118 -21.83 -1.59 -16.76
CA LEU A 118 -22.40 -2.87 -17.19
C LEU A 118 -23.27 -3.51 -16.10
N LEU A 119 -24.37 -2.86 -15.71
CA LEU A 119 -25.47 -3.52 -15.00
C LEU A 119 -26.81 -3.29 -15.71
N ARG A 120 -27.06 -4.28 -16.58
CA ARG A 120 -28.33 -4.85 -17.06
C ARG A 120 -29.62 -4.12 -16.65
N VAL A 121 -30.35 -3.70 -17.66
CA VAL A 121 -31.81 -3.51 -17.64
C VAL A 121 -32.47 -4.69 -16.93
N VAL A 122 -33.05 -4.46 -15.76
CA VAL A 122 -34.01 -5.39 -15.16
C VAL A 122 -35.36 -5.04 -15.76
N ASP A 123 -35.76 -5.83 -16.75
CA ASP A 123 -37.10 -5.82 -17.34
C ASP A 123 -38.06 -6.36 -16.27
N ILE A 124 -38.83 -5.47 -15.62
CA ILE A 124 -39.93 -5.87 -14.73
C ILE A 124 -41.14 -6.10 -15.63
N LYS A 125 -41.41 -7.37 -15.95
CA LYS A 125 -42.69 -7.77 -16.54
C LYS A 125 -43.57 -8.40 -15.45
N HIS A 126 -44.67 -7.68 -15.22
CA HIS A 126 -45.96 -8.01 -14.57
C HIS A 126 -46.03 -9.14 -13.55
#